data_AF-A0A7V7RF06-F1
#
_entry.id   AF-A0A7V7RF06-F1
#
_cell.length_a   1.000
_cell.length_b   1.000
_cell.length_c   1.000
_cell.angle_alpha   90.00
_cell.angle_beta   90.00
_cell.angle_gamma   90.00
#
_symmetry.space_group_name_H-M   'P 1'
#
loop_
_entity.id
_entity.type
_entity.pdbx_description
1 polymer ?
#
loop_
_entity_poly.entity_id
_entity_poly.type
_entity_poly.pdbx_seq_one_letter_code
_entity_poly.pdbx_strand_id
1 'polypeptide(L)'
;MIWKRHMTLEALNATSTGTLVENLGIVYTRLGDDLLEATMPVDTRTHQPFGLLHGGASAALAETLGSMASYLTTRDGQCVVGTEISASHHRAVSQGQVRGVCQPLHLGRQSQCWEIVIYDEQGRRCCTSRLSTAILG
;
A
#
# COMPACT_ATOMS: atom_id res chain seq x y z
N MET A 1 17.66 4.60 -7.53
CA MET A 1 16.79 3.55 -6.98
C MET A 1 16.96 3.48 -5.46
N ILE A 2 15.86 3.51 -4.69
CA ILE A 2 15.89 3.53 -3.21
C ILE A 2 15.90 2.12 -2.57
N TRP A 3 15.61 1.09 -3.37
CA TRP A 3 15.50 -0.30 -2.92
C TRP A 3 16.86 -0.91 -2.62
N LYS A 4 16.91 -1.73 -1.57
CA LYS A 4 18.08 -2.54 -1.21
C LYS A 4 17.83 -4.02 -1.50
N ARG A 5 16.57 -4.45 -1.50
CA ARG A 5 16.12 -5.76 -1.95
C ARG A 5 15.65 -5.67 -3.40
N HIS A 6 16.01 -6.65 -4.20
CA HIS A 6 15.59 -6.74 -5.59
C HIS A 6 14.51 -7.82 -5.71
N MET A 7 13.30 -7.42 -6.11
CA MET A 7 12.17 -8.33 -6.32
C MET A 7 11.49 -8.00 -7.64
N THR A 8 10.94 -9.02 -8.31
CA THR A 8 10.03 -8.84 -9.44
C THR A 8 8.61 -8.58 -8.93
N LEU A 9 7.73 -8.04 -9.79
CA LEU A 9 6.30 -7.92 -9.47
C LEU A 9 5.65 -9.29 -9.21
N GLU A 10 6.09 -10.33 -9.90
CA GLU A 10 5.63 -11.70 -9.66
C GLU A 10 5.98 -12.15 -8.24
N ALA A 11 7.24 -11.98 -7.83
CA ALA A 11 7.69 -12.33 -6.48
C ALA A 11 6.97 -11.51 -5.39
N LEU A 12 6.70 -10.22 -5.63
CA LEU A 12 5.91 -9.39 -4.73
C LEU A 12 4.47 -9.87 -4.61
N ASN A 13 3.81 -10.17 -5.73
CA ASN A 13 2.44 -10.67 -5.71
C ASN A 13 2.36 -12.05 -5.04
N ALA A 14 3.37 -12.91 -5.20
CA ALA A 14 3.45 -14.21 -4.53
C ALA A 14 3.49 -14.10 -2.99
N THR A 15 3.96 -12.99 -2.42
CA THR A 15 3.91 -12.79 -0.95
C THR A 15 2.50 -12.56 -0.43
N SER A 16 1.51 -12.36 -1.31
CA SER A 16 0.14 -12.01 -0.95
C SER A 16 -0.74 -13.24 -0.70
N THR A 17 -0.35 -14.41 -1.23
CA THR A 17 -1.15 -15.64 -1.17
C THR A 17 -1.40 -16.10 0.27
N GLY A 18 -2.66 -16.40 0.58
CA GLY A 18 -3.11 -16.83 1.91
C GLY A 18 -3.16 -15.70 2.94
N THR A 19 -3.13 -14.44 2.52
CA THR A 19 -3.13 -13.28 3.42
C THR A 19 -4.32 -12.35 3.16
N LEU A 20 -4.45 -11.30 3.99
CA LEU A 20 -5.43 -10.24 3.77
C LEU A 20 -5.28 -9.56 2.39
N VAL A 21 -4.05 -9.48 1.87
CA VAL A 21 -3.76 -8.81 0.59
C VAL A 21 -4.50 -9.51 -0.55
N GLU A 22 -4.41 -10.85 -0.62
CA GLU A 22 -5.17 -11.66 -1.57
C GLU A 22 -6.68 -11.59 -1.31
N ASN A 23 -7.12 -11.65 -0.05
CA ASN A 23 -8.54 -11.58 0.29
C ASN A 23 -9.19 -10.26 -0.17
N LEU A 24 -8.46 -9.15 -0.16
CA LEU A 24 -8.93 -7.85 -0.64
C LEU A 24 -8.73 -7.66 -2.16
N GLY A 25 -8.10 -8.62 -2.85
CA GLY A 25 -7.80 -8.53 -4.27
C GLY A 25 -6.75 -7.47 -4.61
N ILE A 26 -5.85 -7.16 -3.68
CA ILE A 26 -4.77 -6.20 -3.90
C ILE A 26 -3.71 -6.85 -4.81
N VAL A 27 -3.28 -6.12 -5.84
CA VAL A 27 -2.26 -6.58 -6.80
C VAL A 27 -1.21 -5.48 -6.97
N TYR A 28 0.07 -5.78 -6.74
CA TYR A 28 1.16 -4.87 -7.07
C TYR A 28 1.31 -4.78 -8.59
N THR A 29 1.26 -3.56 -9.12
CA THR A 29 1.22 -3.31 -10.57
C THR A 29 2.45 -2.60 -11.11
N ARG A 30 3.23 -1.92 -10.25
CA ARG A 30 4.44 -1.22 -10.67
C ARG A 30 5.45 -1.09 -9.54
N LEU A 31 6.70 -1.43 -9.84
CA LEU A 31 7.86 -1.12 -9.01
C LEU A 31 8.76 -0.17 -9.80
N GLY A 32 8.77 1.12 -9.43
CA GLY A 32 9.62 2.14 -10.02
C GLY A 32 10.97 2.26 -9.31
N ASP A 33 11.74 3.31 -9.58
CA ASP A 33 13.02 3.55 -8.86
C ASP A 33 12.82 4.03 -7.42
N ASP A 34 11.70 4.70 -7.15
CA ASP A 34 11.37 5.38 -5.89
C ASP A 34 9.87 5.31 -5.54
N LEU A 35 9.11 4.43 -6.21
CA LEU A 35 7.69 4.24 -5.96
C LEU A 35 7.26 2.77 -6.08
N LEU A 36 6.18 2.43 -5.37
CA LEU A 36 5.46 1.16 -5.49
C LEU A 36 3.97 1.45 -5.72
N GLU A 37 3.37 0.80 -6.71
CA GLU A 37 1.94 0.92 -7.00
C GLU A 37 1.23 -0.43 -6.88
N ALA A 38 -0.03 -0.38 -6.45
CA ALA A 38 -0.94 -1.51 -6.43
C ALA A 38 -2.38 -1.07 -6.75
N THR A 39 -3.19 -1.98 -7.26
CA THR A 39 -4.62 -1.80 -7.46
C THR A 39 -5.43 -2.64 -6.49
N MET A 40 -6.64 -2.20 -6.16
CA MET A 40 -7.60 -2.92 -5.33
C MET A 40 -9.02 -2.74 -5.89
N PRO A 41 -9.81 -3.81 -6.06
CA PRO A 41 -11.18 -3.72 -6.55
C PRO A 41 -12.11 -3.06 -5.53
N VAL A 42 -13.18 -2.43 -6.01
CA VAL A 42 -14.28 -1.87 -5.22
C VAL A 42 -15.51 -2.74 -5.44
N ASP A 43 -15.65 -3.78 -4.62
CA ASP A 43 -16.70 -4.80 -4.71
C ASP A 43 -17.09 -5.32 -3.31
N THR A 44 -17.83 -6.42 -3.24
CA THR A 44 -18.36 -6.97 -1.98
C THR A 44 -17.29 -7.27 -0.92
N ARG A 45 -16.03 -7.47 -1.31
CA ARG A 45 -14.90 -7.69 -0.38
C ARG A 45 -14.41 -6.40 0.27
N THR A 46 -14.63 -5.27 -0.40
CA THR A 46 -14.10 -3.95 -0.03
C THR A 46 -15.19 -2.90 0.17
N HIS A 47 -16.46 -3.26 -0.01
CA HIS A 47 -17.61 -2.39 0.26
C HIS A 47 -17.87 -2.24 1.75
N GLN A 48 -18.32 -1.06 2.12
CA GLN A 48 -19.04 -0.83 3.37
C GLN A 48 -20.57 -1.04 3.15
N PRO A 49 -21.39 -1.18 4.20
CA PRO A 49 -22.81 -1.56 4.11
C PRO A 49 -23.72 -0.73 3.17
N PHE A 50 -23.34 0.50 2.83
CA PHE A 50 -24.04 1.43 1.93
C PHE A 50 -23.44 1.47 0.51
N GLY A 51 -22.64 0.47 0.12
CA GLY A 51 -22.20 0.27 -1.27
C GLY A 51 -21.07 1.21 -1.76
N LEU A 52 -20.35 1.86 -0.84
CA LEU A 52 -19.12 2.59 -1.17
C LEU A 52 -17.89 1.76 -0.78
N LEU A 53 -16.72 2.14 -1.29
CA LEU A 53 -15.43 1.64 -0.81
C LEU A 53 -15.30 1.92 0.70
N HIS A 54 -15.01 0.88 1.46
CA HIS A 54 -14.77 0.96 2.89
C HIS A 54 -13.49 1.75 3.17
N GLY A 55 -13.53 2.73 4.08
CA GLY A 55 -12.35 3.53 4.43
C GLY A 55 -11.19 2.66 4.95
N GLY A 56 -11.50 1.65 5.76
CA GLY A 56 -10.55 0.62 6.20
C GLY A 56 -9.91 -0.20 5.07
N ALA A 57 -10.59 -0.42 3.93
CA ALA A 57 -9.98 -1.08 2.78
C ALA A 57 -8.93 -0.17 2.12
N SER A 58 -9.21 1.14 2.04
CA SER A 58 -8.20 2.12 1.61
C SER A 58 -7.00 2.16 2.56
N ALA A 59 -7.23 2.11 3.88
CA ALA A 59 -6.15 2.04 4.87
C ALA A 59 -5.34 0.74 4.73
N ALA A 60 -5.99 -0.41 4.50
CA ALA A 60 -5.31 -1.68 4.26
C ALA A 60 -4.44 -1.65 3.00
N LEU A 61 -4.92 -1.06 1.89
CA LEU A 61 -4.12 -0.85 0.68
C LEU A 61 -2.90 0.03 0.96
N ALA A 62 -3.06 1.10 1.75
CA ALA A 62 -1.97 1.99 2.13
C ALA A 62 -0.94 1.31 3.03
N GLU A 63 -1.38 0.60 4.07
CA GLU A 63 -0.52 -0.18 4.98
C GLU A 63 0.27 -1.24 4.21
N THR A 64 -0.38 -1.94 3.28
CA THR A 64 0.21 -2.98 2.44
C THR A 64 1.35 -2.41 1.59
N LEU A 65 1.08 -1.32 0.87
CA LEU A 65 2.07 -0.66 0.03
C LEU A 65 3.24 -0.08 0.83
N GLY A 66 2.96 0.64 1.91
CA GLY A 66 4.01 1.26 2.72
C GLY A 66 4.87 0.24 3.45
N SER A 67 4.28 -0.84 3.97
CA SER A 67 5.03 -1.91 4.65
C SER A 67 5.95 -2.66 3.69
N MET A 68 5.45 -3.00 2.49
CA MET A 68 6.28 -3.67 1.48
C MET A 68 7.36 -2.75 0.89
N ALA A 69 7.03 -1.48 0.62
CA ALA A 69 8.03 -0.51 0.18
C ALA A 69 9.13 -0.34 1.25
N SER A 70 8.74 -0.24 2.53
CA SER A 70 9.67 -0.20 3.65
C SER A 70 10.55 -1.45 3.69
N TYR A 71 9.96 -2.65 3.61
CA TYR A 71 10.71 -3.91 3.56
C TYR A 71 11.74 -3.94 2.41
N LEU A 72 11.38 -3.47 1.22
CA LEU A 72 12.29 -3.43 0.07
C LEU A 72 13.51 -2.52 0.27
N THR A 73 13.44 -1.56 1.20
CA THR A 73 14.58 -0.69 1.55
C THR A 73 15.45 -1.24 2.70
N THR A 74 15.14 -2.42 3.25
CA THR A 74 15.90 -3.08 4.32
C THR A 74 16.98 -4.03 3.79
N ARG A 75 17.87 -4.49 4.68
CA ARG A 75 18.90 -5.51 4.38
C ARG A 75 18.46 -6.88 4.90
N ASP A 76 19.12 -7.93 4.42
CA ASP A 76 18.88 -9.30 4.92
C ASP A 76 19.02 -9.40 6.45
N GLY A 77 18.15 -10.22 7.05
CA GLY A 77 18.01 -10.33 8.50
C GLY A 77 17.09 -9.29 9.14
N GLN A 78 16.78 -8.18 8.45
CA GLN A 78 15.89 -7.15 8.99
C GLN A 78 14.42 -7.41 8.61
N CYS A 79 13.51 -7.05 9.51
CA CYS A 79 12.08 -7.02 9.26
C CYS A 79 11.49 -5.63 9.50
N VAL A 80 10.25 -5.45 9.06
CA VAL A 80 9.52 -4.17 9.14
C VAL A 80 8.18 -4.40 9.78
N VAL A 81 7.77 -3.47 10.64
CA VAL A 81 6.41 -3.40 11.18
C VAL A 81 5.84 -2.00 11.02
N GLY A 82 4.56 -1.90 10.63
CA GLY A 82 3.81 -0.66 10.69
C GLY A 82 3.58 -0.23 12.14
N THR A 83 3.75 1.06 12.44
CA THR A 83 3.64 1.59 13.81
C THR A 83 2.58 2.69 13.95
N GLU A 84 2.30 3.43 12.88
CA GLU A 84 1.25 4.45 12.85
C GLU A 84 0.74 4.61 11.43
N ILE A 85 -0.57 4.60 11.26
CA ILE A 85 -1.22 4.93 9.99
C ILE A 85 -2.28 6.00 10.22
N SER A 86 -2.31 6.98 9.32
CA SER A 86 -3.39 7.94 9.19
C SER A 86 -3.90 7.96 7.74
N ALA A 87 -5.19 8.19 7.56
CA ALA A 87 -5.83 8.25 6.24
C ALA A 87 -6.94 9.31 6.24
N SER A 88 -6.95 10.15 5.21
CA SER A 88 -8.01 11.13 4.94
C SER A 88 -8.77 10.73 3.68
N HIS A 89 -10.08 10.52 3.81
CA HIS A 89 -10.96 10.12 2.72
C HIS A 89 -11.60 11.35 2.07
N HIS A 90 -11.17 11.68 0.86
CA HIS A 90 -11.54 12.91 0.14
C HIS A 90 -12.73 12.71 -0.79
N ARG A 91 -12.90 11.51 -1.34
CA ARG A 91 -13.93 11.21 -2.34
C ARG A 91 -14.38 9.76 -2.22
N ALA A 92 -15.69 9.56 -2.32
CA ALA A 92 -16.30 8.24 -2.35
C ALA A 92 -16.07 7.55 -3.70
N VAL A 93 -15.90 6.23 -3.66
CA VAL A 93 -15.82 5.36 -4.84
C VAL A 93 -16.83 4.24 -4.62
N SER A 94 -17.66 3.89 -5.61
CA SER A 94 -18.71 2.87 -5.46
C SER A 94 -18.48 1.60 -6.29
N GLN A 95 -17.62 1.67 -7.32
CA GLN A 95 -17.38 0.57 -8.26
C GLN A 95 -16.01 0.73 -8.94
N GLY A 96 -15.63 -0.29 -9.72
CA GLY A 96 -14.37 -0.32 -10.48
C GLY A 96 -13.20 -0.72 -9.59
N GLN A 97 -12.03 -0.13 -9.82
CA GLN A 97 -10.84 -0.31 -8.99
C GLN A 97 -10.25 1.01 -8.52
N VAL A 98 -9.51 0.96 -7.42
CA VAL A 98 -8.65 2.06 -6.99
C VAL A 98 -7.18 1.71 -7.17
N ARG A 99 -6.34 2.72 -7.39
CA ARG A 99 -4.89 2.59 -7.54
C ARG A 99 -4.19 3.36 -6.43
N GLY A 100 -3.44 2.65 -5.59
CA GLY A 100 -2.54 3.22 -4.59
C GLY A 100 -1.15 3.46 -5.17
N VAL A 101 -0.56 4.61 -4.86
CA VAL A 101 0.81 4.99 -5.20
C VAL A 101 1.54 5.33 -3.91
N CYS A 102 2.61 4.61 -3.62
CA CYS A 102 3.41 4.76 -2.41
C CYS A 102 4.79 5.34 -2.75
N GLN A 103 5.18 6.40 -2.04
CA GLN A 103 6.47 7.08 -2.18
C GLN A 103 7.04 7.45 -0.81
N PRO A 104 8.38 7.50 -0.65
CA PRO A 104 8.99 7.78 0.64
C PRO A 104 8.85 9.26 1.02
N LEU A 105 8.52 9.53 2.28
CA LEU A 105 8.67 10.84 2.90
C LEU A 105 9.96 10.92 3.72
N HIS A 106 10.35 9.83 4.38
CA HIS A 106 11.58 9.73 5.18
C HIS A 106 12.11 8.28 5.21
N LEU A 107 13.41 8.10 4.94
CA LEU A 107 14.09 6.81 4.96
C LEU A 107 15.20 6.77 6.01
N GLY A 108 14.83 6.58 7.27
CA GLY A 108 15.77 6.45 8.38
C GLY A 108 16.29 5.02 8.58
N ARG A 109 17.28 4.89 9.47
CA ARG A 109 17.90 3.58 9.81
C ARG A 109 17.00 2.71 10.70
N GLN A 110 16.20 3.33 11.56
CA GLN A 110 15.33 2.64 12.53
C GLN A 110 13.84 2.87 12.26
N SER A 111 13.50 3.96 11.58
CA SER A 111 12.13 4.30 11.23
C SER A 111 12.04 4.89 9.83
N GLN A 112 10.88 4.73 9.21
CA GLN A 112 10.58 5.28 7.89
C GLN A 112 9.17 5.85 7.87
N CYS A 113 8.93 6.75 6.93
CA CYS A 113 7.63 7.36 6.70
C CYS A 113 7.32 7.38 5.20
N TRP A 114 6.11 6.96 4.84
CA TRP A 114 5.65 6.77 3.48
C TRP A 114 4.36 7.53 3.24
N GLU A 115 4.25 8.22 2.10
CA GLU A 115 2.99 8.75 1.60
C GLU A 115 2.36 7.70 0.68
N ILE A 116 1.06 7.45 0.88
CA ILE A 116 0.27 6.66 -0.06
C ILE A 116 -0.92 7.50 -0.52
N VAL A 117 -1.02 7.68 -1.83
CA VAL A 117 -2.17 8.35 -2.44
C VAL A 117 -2.98 7.33 -3.24
N ILE A 118 -4.29 7.28 -2.99
CA ILE A 118 -5.20 6.38 -3.66
C ILE A 118 -6.09 7.16 -4.61
N TYR A 119 -6.11 6.73 -5.86
CA TYR A 119 -6.87 7.32 -6.96
C TYR A 119 -7.96 6.36 -7.44
N ASP A 120 -9.07 6.90 -7.95
CA ASP A 120 -10.03 6.11 -8.73
C ASP A 120 -9.58 5.93 -10.20
N GLU A 121 -10.36 5.20 -10.99
CA GLU A 121 -10.08 4.94 -12.42
C GLU A 121 -10.04 6.19 -13.28
N GLN A 122 -10.65 7.30 -12.84
CA GLN A 122 -10.59 8.57 -13.54
C GLN A 122 -9.37 9.41 -13.09
N GLY A 123 -8.48 8.84 -12.28
CA GLY A 123 -7.28 9.51 -11.80
C GLY A 123 -7.55 10.56 -10.72
N ARG A 124 -8.74 10.56 -10.09
CA ARG A 124 -9.09 11.53 -9.05
C ARG A 124 -8.62 11.01 -7.71
N ARG A 125 -8.00 11.87 -6.90
CA ARG A 125 -7.56 11.54 -5.53
C ARG A 125 -8.77 11.23 -4.64
N CYS A 126 -8.79 10.04 -4.04
CA CYS A 126 -9.86 9.57 -3.17
C CYS A 126 -9.41 9.40 -1.71
N CYS A 127 -8.15 9.02 -1.50
CA CYS A 127 -7.56 8.93 -0.16
C CYS A 127 -6.11 9.46 -0.18
N THR A 128 -5.68 10.05 0.92
CA THR A 128 -4.27 10.31 1.20
C THR A 128 -3.96 9.74 2.56
N SER A 129 -2.93 8.91 2.62
CA SER A 129 -2.51 8.21 3.82
C SER A 129 -1.03 8.40 4.05
N ARG A 130 -0.65 8.36 5.32
CA ARG A 130 0.74 8.33 5.76
C ARG A 130 0.94 7.08 6.62
N LEU A 131 2.01 6.35 6.33
CA LEU A 131 2.42 5.20 7.13
C LEU A 131 3.81 5.45 7.72
N SER A 132 3.91 5.30 9.05
CA SER A 132 5.17 5.19 9.77
C SER A 132 5.49 3.73 10.04
N THR A 133 6.74 3.31 9.79
CA THR A 133 7.20 1.94 10.04
C THR A 133 8.46 1.92 10.89
N ALA A 134 8.66 0.87 11.69
CA ALA A 134 9.91 0.58 12.38
C ALA A 134 10.67 -0.58 11.69
N ILE A 135 12.00 -0.47 11.67
CA ILE A 135 12.91 -1.52 11.17
C ILE A 135 13.49 -2.24 12.38
N LEU A 136 13.42 -3.57 12.38
CA LEU A 136 13.92 -4.43 13.45
C LEU A 136 15.03 -5.33 12.92
N GLY A 137 16.01 -5.64 13.77
CA GLY A 137 17.23 -6.39 13.40
C GLY A 137 18.25 -5.57 12.62
#